data_AF-A0A849G6B5-F1
#
_entry.id   AF-A0A849G6B5-F1
#
_cell.length_a   1.000
_cell.length_b   1.000
_cell.length_c   1.000
_cell.angle_alpha   90.00
_cell.angle_beta   90.00
_cell.angle_gamma   90.00
#
_symmetry.space_group_name_H-M   'P 1'
#
loop_
_entity.id
_entity.type
_entity.pdbx_description
1 polymer ?
#
loop_
_entity_poly.entity_id
_entity_poly.type
_entity_poly.pdbx_seq_one_letter_code
_entity_poly.pdbx_strand_id
1 'polypeptide(L)'
;MKQGFFARQEFRRYLIYALGEMALVIIGILIALQIDNWNTEQKQEESLKHYLNSISKNIGNDLMAVRAIRENRETARELSMRMDFLRGKASFDVDEIGFASQALSAAQELHFFKASISGFEALKSSGNLEQLQGRDIEQLLYDYYDTVDQIEQAEQSHNEFVRLYIPQLINNFPADVSWWEFADPSALAADHFQALQPGFRDLLDGASTNALYGLAASVGELILNYDKLNRLGMAFVRMIENDTMAFDETTIATIDSIYDPSTGAGYPILIANGKISMHTYNWGAASSSDSRLFGRSPDSEIAESSTPFRFNSVERFDDRLQIVYPGGAQWAGVWLRPQDSVSAGRFSLDFSSFDKLQLELKGNIGGEKILVHMKDSNDPDDGSQTDLELQLTDQWQVYEIDLEKFENADLDHLHIVLGFLFREEPQAFSVRTAKFVKTD
;
A
#
# COMPACT_ATOMS: atom_id res chain seq x y z
N MET A 1 -0.39 -30.65 96.33
CA MET A 1 0.07 -29.85 95.17
C MET A 1 0.84 -30.67 94.11
N LYS A 2 0.45 -31.92 93.79
CA LYS A 2 1.14 -32.73 92.76
C LYS A 2 0.26 -33.22 91.59
N GLN A 3 -1.05 -32.95 91.59
CA GLN A 3 -1.95 -33.39 90.52
C GLN A 3 -2.09 -32.41 89.33
N GLY A 4 -1.69 -31.13 89.48
CA GLY A 4 -1.76 -30.14 88.39
C GLY A 4 -0.54 -30.09 87.45
N PHE A 5 0.58 -30.72 87.84
CA PHE A 5 1.84 -30.61 87.07
C PHE A 5 1.95 -31.70 85.99
N PHE A 6 1.43 -32.91 86.25
CA PHE A 6 1.40 -34.01 85.26
C PHE A 6 0.38 -33.78 84.14
N ALA A 7 -0.78 -33.20 84.45
CA ALA A 7 -1.81 -32.86 83.45
C ALA A 7 -1.31 -31.82 82.42
N ARG A 8 -0.44 -30.88 82.82
CA ARG A 8 0.13 -29.86 81.91
C ARG A 8 1.15 -30.43 80.93
N GLN A 9 1.93 -31.44 81.31
CA GLN A 9 2.95 -32.04 80.43
C GLN A 9 2.32 -32.98 79.39
N GLU A 10 1.37 -33.82 79.80
CA GLU A 10 0.60 -34.69 78.92
C GLU A 10 -0.25 -33.87 77.93
N PHE A 11 -0.94 -32.83 78.41
CA PHE A 11 -1.75 -31.94 77.57
C PHE A 11 -0.90 -31.19 76.53
N ARG A 12 0.31 -30.74 76.90
CA ARG A 12 1.21 -30.06 75.96
C ARG A 12 1.75 -31.01 74.88
N ARG A 13 1.98 -32.29 75.21
CA ARG A 13 2.34 -33.34 74.24
C ARG A 13 1.19 -33.63 73.28
N TYR A 14 -0.03 -33.79 73.80
CA TYR A 14 -1.23 -33.96 72.97
C TYR A 14 -1.51 -32.75 72.08
N LEU A 15 -1.33 -31.53 72.59
CA LEU A 15 -1.52 -30.30 71.82
C LEU A 15 -0.49 -30.17 70.69
N ILE A 16 0.79 -30.47 70.94
CA ILE A 16 1.83 -30.45 69.91
C ILE A 16 1.57 -31.52 68.85
N TYR A 17 1.08 -32.69 69.26
CA TYR A 17 0.76 -33.78 68.33
C TYR A 17 -0.45 -33.43 67.44
N ALA A 18 -1.52 -32.90 68.03
CA ALA A 18 -2.71 -32.46 67.30
C ALA A 18 -2.42 -31.25 66.39
N LEU A 19 -1.56 -30.31 66.82
CA LEU A 19 -1.10 -29.20 65.98
C LEU A 19 -0.21 -29.69 64.82
N GLY A 20 0.63 -30.69 65.06
CA GLY A 20 1.44 -31.33 64.01
C GLY A 20 0.56 -32.02 62.97
N GLU A 21 -0.47 -32.74 63.40
CA GLU A 21 -1.44 -33.40 62.53
C GLU A 21 -2.26 -32.37 61.71
N MET A 22 -2.72 -31.30 62.34
CA MET A 22 -3.43 -30.21 61.66
C MET A 22 -2.54 -29.49 60.64
N ALA A 23 -1.28 -29.22 60.98
CA ALA A 23 -0.32 -28.62 60.05
C ALA A 23 -0.04 -29.53 58.85
N LEU A 24 0.05 -30.85 59.08
CA LEU A 24 0.28 -31.84 58.02
C LEU A 24 -0.91 -31.95 57.07
N VAL A 25 -2.14 -31.88 57.59
CA VAL A 25 -3.37 -31.81 56.78
C VAL A 25 -3.43 -30.51 55.96
N ILE A 26 -3.12 -29.36 56.56
CA ILE A 26 -3.10 -28.07 55.85
C ILE A 26 -2.07 -28.08 54.72
N ILE A 27 -0.86 -28.58 54.96
CA ILE A 27 0.17 -28.73 53.91
C ILE A 27 -0.33 -29.66 52.80
N GLY A 28 -0.99 -30.77 53.15
CA GLY A 28 -1.58 -31.69 52.17
C GLY A 28 -2.63 -31.01 51.28
N ILE A 29 -3.52 -30.20 51.86
CA ILE A 29 -4.53 -29.42 51.11
C ILE A 29 -3.87 -28.37 50.22
N LEU A 30 -2.87 -27.63 50.73
CA LEU A 30 -2.17 -26.62 49.96
C LEU A 30 -1.43 -27.24 48.76
N ILE A 31 -0.76 -28.38 48.93
CA ILE A 31 -0.11 -29.10 47.83
C ILE A 31 -1.16 -29.61 46.82
N ALA A 32 -2.27 -30.16 47.29
CA ALA A 32 -3.35 -30.62 46.41
C ALA A 32 -3.93 -29.47 45.56
N LEU A 33 -4.20 -28.32 46.19
CA LEU A 33 -4.63 -27.11 45.49
C LEU A 33 -3.57 -26.61 44.50
N GLN A 34 -2.29 -26.68 44.87
CA GLN A 34 -1.20 -26.23 44.01
C GLN A 34 -1.04 -27.13 42.77
N ILE A 35 -1.18 -28.45 42.93
CA ILE A 35 -1.15 -29.40 41.80
C ILE A 35 -2.37 -29.20 40.89
N ASP A 36 -3.56 -28.98 41.47
CA ASP A 36 -4.78 -28.74 40.70
C ASP A 36 -4.72 -27.43 39.90
N ASN A 37 -4.21 -26.36 40.51
CA ASN A 37 -3.95 -25.09 39.84
C ASN A 37 -2.95 -25.27 38.69
N TRP A 38 -1.82 -25.94 38.93
CA TRP A 38 -0.80 -26.16 37.89
C TRP A 38 -1.34 -26.98 36.70
N ASN A 39 -2.11 -28.06 36.98
CA ASN A 39 -2.75 -28.85 35.93
C ASN A 39 -3.80 -28.04 35.15
N THR A 40 -4.50 -27.11 35.81
CA THR A 40 -5.48 -26.22 35.17
C THR A 40 -4.77 -25.21 34.27
N GLU A 41 -3.71 -24.56 34.76
CA GLU A 41 -2.86 -23.63 33.99
C GLU A 41 -2.27 -24.31 32.74
N GLN A 42 -1.75 -25.53 32.88
CA GLN A 42 -1.20 -26.29 31.75
C GLN A 42 -2.26 -26.58 30.66
N LYS A 43 -3.47 -26.98 31.05
CA LYS A 43 -4.56 -27.21 30.08
C LYS A 43 -5.02 -25.92 29.42
N GLN A 44 -5.04 -24.83 30.20
CA GLN A 44 -5.36 -23.49 29.73
C GLN A 44 -4.34 -22.99 28.69
N GLU A 45 -3.05 -23.24 28.92
CA GLU A 45 -1.95 -22.91 28.01
C GLU A 45 -2.00 -23.75 26.73
N GLU A 46 -2.22 -25.08 26.84
CA GLU A 46 -2.37 -25.96 25.67
C GLU A 46 -3.57 -25.55 24.80
N SER A 47 -4.68 -25.20 25.44
CA SER A 47 -5.89 -24.72 24.77
C SER A 47 -5.65 -23.37 24.07
N LEU A 48 -4.99 -22.41 24.76
CA LEU A 48 -4.59 -21.14 24.16
C LEU A 48 -3.70 -21.37 22.93
N LYS A 49 -2.68 -22.22 23.04
CA LYS A 49 -1.78 -22.56 21.94
C LYS A 49 -2.54 -23.17 20.76
N HIS A 50 -3.55 -24.01 21.02
CA HIS A 50 -4.41 -24.54 19.98
C HIS A 50 -5.18 -23.44 19.23
N TYR A 51 -5.78 -22.48 19.96
CA TYR A 51 -6.47 -21.35 19.35
C TYR A 51 -5.53 -20.47 18.54
N LEU A 52 -4.37 -20.10 19.08
CA LEU A 52 -3.39 -19.26 18.40
C LEU A 52 -2.86 -19.91 17.12
N ASN A 53 -2.63 -21.22 17.11
CA ASN A 53 -2.26 -21.96 15.90
C ASN A 53 -3.38 -21.97 14.86
N SER A 54 -4.63 -22.12 15.29
CA SER A 54 -5.79 -22.04 14.40
C SER A 54 -5.93 -20.65 13.77
N ILE A 55 -5.75 -19.60 14.58
CA ILE A 55 -5.72 -18.20 14.12
C ILE A 55 -4.57 -17.97 13.15
N SER A 56 -3.35 -18.43 13.46
CA SER A 56 -2.19 -18.31 12.58
C SER A 56 -2.45 -18.92 11.20
N LYS A 57 -3.08 -20.11 11.17
CA LYS A 57 -3.47 -20.75 9.91
C LYS A 57 -4.52 -19.95 9.15
N ASN A 58 -5.51 -19.38 9.85
CA ASN A 58 -6.51 -18.50 9.25
C ASN A 58 -5.86 -17.26 8.63
N ILE A 59 -5.01 -16.57 9.40
CA ILE A 59 -4.26 -15.41 8.95
C ILE A 59 -3.41 -15.76 7.73
N GLY A 60 -2.74 -16.91 7.71
CA GLY A 60 -1.98 -17.37 6.53
C GLY A 60 -2.81 -17.38 5.23
N ASN A 61 -4.08 -17.80 5.28
CA ASN A 61 -4.99 -17.76 4.13
C ASN A 61 -5.44 -16.33 3.82
N ASP A 62 -5.76 -15.55 4.84
CA ASP A 62 -6.17 -14.15 4.70
C ASP A 62 -5.05 -13.33 3.99
N LEU A 63 -3.78 -13.59 4.33
CA LEU A 63 -2.62 -12.94 3.69
C LEU A 63 -2.50 -13.26 2.20
N MET A 64 -2.85 -14.48 1.78
CA MET A 64 -2.89 -14.83 0.37
C MET A 64 -3.99 -14.06 -0.37
N ALA A 65 -5.17 -13.96 0.25
CA ALA A 65 -6.31 -13.25 -0.34
C ALA A 65 -6.05 -11.74 -0.44
N VAL A 66 -5.53 -11.12 0.63
CA VAL A 66 -5.28 -9.67 0.66
C VAL A 66 -4.22 -9.25 -0.35
N ARG A 67 -3.16 -10.06 -0.55
CA ARG A 67 -2.12 -9.78 -1.56
C ARG A 67 -2.68 -9.79 -2.98
N ALA A 68 -3.58 -10.72 -3.30
CA ALA A 68 -4.22 -10.78 -4.61
C ALA A 68 -5.13 -9.58 -4.85
N ILE A 69 -5.95 -9.21 -3.87
CA ILE A 69 -6.83 -8.04 -3.95
C ILE A 69 -6.01 -6.75 -4.10
N ARG A 70 -4.94 -6.61 -3.30
CA ARG A 70 -4.00 -5.49 -3.37
C ARG A 70 -3.42 -5.32 -4.77
N GLU A 71 -2.94 -6.40 -5.39
CA GLU A 71 -2.37 -6.37 -6.75
C GLU A 71 -3.40 -5.89 -7.79
N ASN A 72 -4.64 -6.36 -7.68
CA ASN A 72 -5.72 -5.95 -8.58
C ASN A 72 -6.06 -4.46 -8.40
N ARG A 73 -6.13 -3.98 -7.14
CA ARG A 73 -6.37 -2.56 -6.82
C ARG A 73 -5.24 -1.66 -7.32
N GLU A 74 -3.98 -2.08 -7.15
CA GLU A 74 -2.83 -1.36 -7.70
C GLU A 74 -2.86 -1.31 -9.23
N THR A 75 -3.18 -2.42 -9.88
CA THR A 75 -3.30 -2.48 -11.36
C THR A 75 -4.41 -1.55 -11.86
N ALA A 76 -5.59 -1.61 -11.24
CA ALA A 76 -6.70 -0.72 -11.60
C ALA A 76 -6.34 0.75 -11.40
N ARG A 77 -5.62 1.09 -10.33
CA ARG A 77 -5.09 2.44 -10.08
C ARG A 77 -4.10 2.87 -11.16
N GLU A 78 -3.12 2.04 -11.48
CA GLU A 78 -2.10 2.34 -12.51
C GLU A 78 -2.73 2.63 -13.87
N LEU A 79 -3.64 1.77 -14.31
CA LEU A 79 -4.38 1.95 -15.55
C LEU A 79 -5.25 3.22 -15.52
N SER A 80 -5.95 3.46 -14.41
CA SER A 80 -6.84 4.63 -14.30
C SER A 80 -6.09 5.95 -14.27
N MET A 81 -4.89 6.01 -13.67
CA MET A 81 -4.05 7.21 -13.71
C MET A 81 -3.58 7.54 -15.13
N ARG A 82 -3.31 6.51 -15.94
CA ARG A 82 -2.91 6.66 -17.35
C ARG A 82 -4.07 7.10 -18.27
N MET A 83 -5.33 7.01 -17.83
CA MET A 83 -6.48 7.52 -18.59
C MET A 83 -6.48 9.04 -18.77
N ASP A 84 -5.76 9.78 -17.92
CA ASP A 84 -5.63 11.24 -18.05
C ASP A 84 -4.96 11.67 -19.36
N PHE A 85 -4.21 10.78 -20.04
CA PHE A 85 -3.64 11.04 -21.36
C PHE A 85 -4.66 10.93 -22.51
N LEU A 86 -5.82 10.31 -22.25
CA LEU A 86 -6.88 10.13 -23.25
C LEU A 86 -8.03 11.12 -23.10
N ARG A 87 -8.14 11.80 -21.95
CA ARG A 87 -9.23 12.74 -21.66
C ARG A 87 -9.26 13.89 -22.67
N GLY A 88 -10.43 14.17 -23.22
CA GLY A 88 -10.66 15.30 -24.13
C GLY A 88 -9.97 15.20 -25.49
N LYS A 89 -9.46 14.02 -25.88
CA LYS A 89 -8.91 13.81 -27.22
C LYS A 89 -10.00 13.87 -28.29
N ALA A 90 -9.69 14.48 -29.43
CA ALA A 90 -10.62 14.53 -30.55
C ALA A 90 -10.75 13.19 -31.27
N SER A 91 -9.70 12.37 -31.31
CA SER A 91 -9.73 11.03 -31.89
C SER A 91 -8.75 10.11 -31.18
N PHE A 92 -8.99 8.81 -31.31
CA PHE A 92 -8.25 7.74 -30.66
C PHE A 92 -7.72 6.76 -31.69
N ASP A 93 -6.54 6.22 -31.43
CA ASP A 93 -6.07 5.02 -32.15
C ASP A 93 -6.61 3.73 -31.51
N VAL A 94 -6.38 2.60 -32.19
CA VAL A 94 -6.89 1.28 -31.76
C VAL A 94 -6.32 0.88 -30.39
N ASP A 95 -5.04 1.19 -30.14
CA ASP A 95 -4.36 0.83 -28.90
C ASP A 95 -4.91 1.65 -27.73
N GLU A 96 -5.22 2.93 -27.96
CA GLU A 96 -5.84 3.82 -26.96
C GLU A 96 -7.23 3.33 -26.54
N ILE A 97 -8.07 2.88 -27.49
CA ILE A 97 -9.38 2.31 -27.16
C ILE A 97 -9.23 0.97 -26.44
N GLY A 98 -8.32 0.11 -26.89
CA GLY A 98 -8.06 -1.18 -26.24
C GLY A 98 -7.58 -1.00 -24.80
N PHE A 99 -6.67 -0.04 -24.59
CA PHE A 99 -6.21 0.36 -23.26
C PHE A 99 -7.34 0.91 -22.40
N ALA A 100 -8.17 1.83 -22.94
CA ALA A 100 -9.28 2.39 -22.19
C ALA A 100 -10.28 1.31 -21.75
N SER A 101 -10.53 0.32 -22.60
CA SER A 101 -11.36 -0.83 -22.26
C SER A 101 -10.78 -1.69 -21.16
N GLN A 102 -9.46 -1.98 -21.22
CA GLN A 102 -8.76 -2.68 -20.15
C GLN A 102 -8.81 -1.91 -18.83
N ALA A 103 -8.57 -0.59 -18.85
CA ALA A 103 -8.66 0.27 -17.69
C ALA A 103 -10.07 0.25 -17.09
N LEU A 104 -11.11 0.31 -17.93
CA LEU A 104 -12.51 0.32 -17.49
C LEU A 104 -12.90 -1.02 -16.86
N SER A 105 -12.45 -2.12 -17.45
CA SER A 105 -12.66 -3.46 -16.91
C SER A 105 -12.03 -3.60 -15.52
N ALA A 106 -10.81 -3.10 -15.33
CA ALA A 106 -10.12 -3.15 -14.03
C ALA A 106 -10.79 -2.21 -12.99
N ALA A 107 -11.23 -1.01 -13.41
CA ALA A 107 -11.86 -0.03 -12.52
C ALA A 107 -13.24 -0.46 -12.00
N GLN A 108 -13.92 -1.39 -12.68
CA GLN A 108 -15.25 -1.89 -12.30
C GLN A 108 -15.20 -3.20 -11.51
N GLU A 109 -14.03 -3.78 -11.29
CA GLU A 109 -13.92 -5.05 -10.59
C GLU A 109 -14.32 -4.89 -9.11
N LEU A 110 -15.21 -5.77 -8.67
CA LEU A 110 -15.63 -5.84 -7.28
C LEU A 110 -14.73 -6.80 -6.53
N HIS A 111 -14.15 -6.36 -5.43
CA HIS A 111 -13.33 -7.21 -4.56
C HIS A 111 -14.00 -7.38 -3.20
N PHE A 112 -13.91 -8.57 -2.64
CA PHE A 112 -14.50 -8.87 -1.34
C PHE A 112 -13.41 -9.48 -0.48
N PHE A 113 -12.93 -8.71 0.49
CA PHE A 113 -12.07 -9.24 1.53
C PHE A 113 -12.93 -9.64 2.73
N LYS A 114 -12.82 -10.91 3.13
CA LYS A 114 -13.49 -11.43 4.32
C LYS A 114 -12.55 -12.36 5.06
N ALA A 115 -11.93 -11.85 6.11
CA ALA A 115 -11.00 -12.62 6.93
C ALA A 115 -11.72 -13.71 7.73
N SER A 116 -11.00 -14.78 8.06
CA SER A 116 -11.54 -15.82 8.94
C SER A 116 -11.44 -15.41 10.41
N ILE A 117 -12.55 -14.90 10.95
CA ILE A 117 -12.67 -14.49 12.37
C ILE A 117 -13.00 -15.66 13.32
N SER A 118 -13.28 -16.85 12.80
CA SER A 118 -13.79 -17.98 13.59
C SER A 118 -12.85 -18.41 14.74
N GLY A 119 -11.54 -18.41 14.48
CA GLY A 119 -10.53 -18.73 15.50
C GLY A 119 -10.46 -17.67 16.60
N PHE A 120 -10.58 -16.40 16.24
CA PHE A 120 -10.56 -15.29 17.19
C PHE A 120 -11.81 -15.25 18.06
N GLU A 121 -12.99 -15.45 17.48
CA GLU A 121 -14.25 -15.54 18.23
C GLU A 121 -14.27 -16.76 19.16
N ALA A 122 -13.69 -17.89 18.74
CA ALA A 122 -13.53 -19.07 19.59
C ALA A 122 -12.59 -18.79 20.77
N LEU A 123 -11.47 -18.08 20.54
CA LEU A 123 -10.55 -17.65 21.60
C LEU A 123 -11.25 -16.73 22.60
N LYS A 124 -11.95 -15.68 22.14
CA LYS A 124 -12.73 -14.78 23.00
C LYS A 124 -13.75 -15.53 23.85
N SER A 125 -14.46 -16.47 23.23
CA SER A 125 -15.52 -17.26 23.89
C SER A 125 -14.99 -18.34 24.85
N SER A 126 -13.70 -18.70 24.76
CA SER A 126 -13.10 -19.78 25.55
C SER A 126 -12.78 -19.40 27.00
N GLY A 127 -12.71 -18.10 27.32
CA GLY A 127 -12.19 -17.60 28.59
C GLY A 127 -10.66 -17.59 28.70
N ASN A 128 -9.93 -18.07 27.70
CA ASN A 128 -8.46 -18.07 27.70
C ASN A 128 -7.84 -16.71 27.30
N LEU A 129 -8.65 -15.72 26.94
CA LEU A 129 -8.17 -14.39 26.55
C LEU A 129 -7.37 -13.71 27.68
N GLU A 130 -7.73 -13.97 28.95
CA GLU A 130 -7.01 -13.45 30.11
C GLU A 130 -5.52 -13.81 30.12
N GLN A 131 -5.14 -14.93 29.50
CA GLN A 131 -3.74 -15.37 29.42
C GLN A 131 -2.90 -14.52 28.46
N LEU A 132 -3.56 -13.84 27.51
CA LEU A 132 -2.91 -12.92 26.57
C LEU A 132 -2.77 -11.52 27.15
N GLN A 133 -3.47 -11.20 28.23
CA GLN A 133 -3.60 -9.85 28.75
C GLN A 133 -2.23 -9.19 28.99
N GLY A 134 -2.00 -8.05 28.33
CA GLY A 134 -0.79 -7.25 28.45
C GLY A 134 0.43 -7.83 27.74
N ARG A 135 0.25 -8.85 26.88
CA ARG A 135 1.31 -9.39 26.02
C ARG A 135 1.28 -8.74 24.65
N ASP A 136 2.44 -8.63 24.03
CA ASP A 136 2.58 -8.03 22.70
C ASP A 136 1.72 -8.73 21.62
N ILE A 137 1.57 -10.06 21.73
CA ILE A 137 0.73 -10.83 20.80
C ILE A 137 -0.76 -10.48 20.89
N GLU A 138 -1.24 -10.04 22.05
CA GLU A 138 -2.61 -9.57 22.23
C GLU A 138 -2.84 -8.32 21.38
N GLN A 139 -1.97 -7.32 21.57
CA GLN A 139 -2.02 -6.06 20.83
C GLN A 139 -1.94 -6.30 19.33
N LEU A 140 -0.99 -7.12 18.88
CA LEU A 140 -0.84 -7.47 17.47
C LEU A 140 -2.09 -8.12 16.87
N LEU A 141 -2.75 -8.99 17.64
CA LEU A 141 -3.97 -9.67 17.21
C LEU A 141 -5.16 -8.70 17.09
N TYR A 142 -5.30 -7.77 18.04
CA TYR A 142 -6.30 -6.71 17.95
C TYR A 142 -6.03 -5.77 16.76
N ASP A 143 -4.79 -5.29 16.60
CA ASP A 143 -4.41 -4.43 15.48
C ASP A 143 -4.68 -5.10 14.12
N TYR A 144 -4.44 -6.41 14.03
CA TYR A 144 -4.75 -7.20 12.83
C TYR A 144 -6.25 -7.17 12.53
N TYR A 145 -7.11 -7.54 13.49
CA TYR A 145 -8.56 -7.61 13.25
C TYR A 145 -9.22 -6.23 13.13
N ASP A 146 -8.70 -5.19 13.79
CA ASP A 146 -9.14 -3.81 13.57
C ASP A 146 -8.82 -3.36 12.13
N THR A 147 -7.65 -3.76 11.61
CA THR A 147 -7.28 -3.48 10.21
C THR A 147 -8.13 -4.30 9.23
N VAL A 148 -8.50 -5.55 9.56
CA VAL A 148 -9.48 -6.34 8.79
C VAL A 148 -10.80 -5.57 8.66
N ASP A 149 -11.34 -5.08 9.78
CA ASP A 149 -12.63 -4.38 9.79
C ASP A 149 -12.58 -3.07 9.00
N GLN A 150 -11.46 -2.35 9.05
CA GLN A 150 -11.23 -1.14 8.23
C GLN A 150 -11.22 -1.47 6.73
N ILE A 151 -10.53 -2.54 6.34
CA ILE A 151 -10.49 -3.00 4.95
C ILE A 151 -11.87 -3.42 4.48
N GLU A 152 -12.62 -4.21 5.27
CA GLU A 152 -13.96 -4.67 4.90
C GLU A 152 -14.90 -3.49 4.64
N GLN A 153 -14.90 -2.48 5.52
CA GLN A 153 -15.70 -1.27 5.36
C GLN A 153 -15.31 -0.42 4.15
N ALA A 154 -14.00 -0.24 3.91
CA ALA A 154 -13.49 0.52 2.79
C ALA A 154 -13.79 -0.19 1.44
N GLU A 155 -13.63 -1.51 1.39
CA GLU A 155 -13.98 -2.33 0.22
C GLU A 155 -15.50 -2.33 -0.04
N GLN A 156 -16.32 -2.43 1.02
CA GLN A 156 -17.77 -2.30 0.88
C GLN A 156 -18.14 -0.94 0.28
N SER A 157 -17.60 0.15 0.80
CA SER A 157 -17.85 1.51 0.31
C SER A 157 -17.42 1.68 -1.15
N HIS A 158 -16.24 1.15 -1.51
CA HIS A 158 -15.76 1.12 -2.89
C HIS A 158 -16.74 0.36 -3.81
N ASN A 159 -17.14 -0.85 -3.41
CA ASN A 159 -18.05 -1.68 -4.19
C ASN A 159 -19.44 -1.06 -4.35
N GLU A 160 -19.95 -0.39 -3.31
CA GLU A 160 -21.21 0.35 -3.38
C GLU A 160 -21.15 1.48 -4.40
N PHE A 161 -20.03 2.22 -4.45
CA PHE A 161 -19.81 3.23 -5.48
C PHE A 161 -19.80 2.61 -6.88
N VAL A 162 -19.02 1.54 -7.09
CA VAL A 162 -18.96 0.86 -8.40
C VAL A 162 -20.35 0.37 -8.84
N ARG A 163 -21.11 -0.26 -7.93
CA ARG A 163 -22.49 -0.72 -8.18
C ARG A 163 -23.46 0.41 -8.52
N LEU A 164 -23.24 1.61 -7.99
CA LEU A 164 -24.05 2.79 -8.32
C LEU A 164 -23.80 3.27 -9.76
N TYR A 165 -22.56 3.19 -10.25
CA TYR A 165 -22.18 3.73 -11.56
C TYR A 165 -22.28 2.74 -12.71
N ILE A 166 -22.18 1.43 -12.48
CA ILE A 166 -22.32 0.42 -13.55
C ILE A 166 -23.65 0.57 -14.32
N PRO A 167 -24.84 0.65 -13.68
CA PRO A 167 -26.09 0.82 -14.42
C PRO A 167 -26.16 2.14 -15.19
N GLN A 168 -25.55 3.21 -14.66
CA GLN A 168 -25.50 4.50 -15.33
C GLN A 168 -24.60 4.46 -16.57
N LEU A 169 -23.46 3.78 -16.48
CA LEU A 169 -22.60 3.53 -17.63
C LEU A 169 -23.35 2.73 -18.70
N ILE A 170 -24.05 1.66 -18.33
CA ILE A 170 -24.80 0.83 -19.28
C ILE A 170 -25.90 1.64 -19.97
N ASN A 171 -26.66 2.44 -19.21
CA ASN A 171 -27.77 3.23 -19.76
C ASN A 171 -27.30 4.38 -20.65
N ASN A 172 -26.10 4.92 -20.39
CA ASN A 172 -25.50 6.02 -21.15
C ASN A 172 -24.45 5.54 -22.15
N PHE A 173 -24.34 4.22 -22.38
CA PHE A 173 -23.40 3.69 -23.36
C PHE A 173 -23.80 4.17 -24.76
N PRO A 174 -22.85 4.66 -25.59
CA PRO A 174 -23.16 5.18 -26.92
C PRO A 174 -23.90 4.14 -27.76
N ALA A 175 -25.04 4.53 -28.35
CA ALA A 175 -25.92 3.60 -29.06
C ALA A 175 -25.33 3.11 -30.41
N ASP A 176 -24.34 3.82 -30.93
CA ASP A 176 -23.60 3.52 -32.15
C ASP A 176 -22.41 2.59 -31.92
N VAL A 177 -21.99 2.38 -30.67
CA VAL A 177 -20.90 1.48 -30.29
C VAL A 177 -21.48 0.26 -29.58
N SER A 178 -21.00 -0.94 -29.94
CA SER A 178 -21.26 -2.17 -29.21
C SER A 178 -20.17 -2.42 -28.17
N TRP A 179 -20.53 -3.07 -27.06
CA TRP A 179 -19.56 -3.44 -26.01
C TRP A 179 -18.35 -4.22 -26.54
N TRP A 180 -18.55 -5.14 -27.49
CA TRP A 180 -17.44 -5.93 -28.05
C TRP A 180 -16.51 -5.09 -28.95
N GLU A 181 -17.02 -4.04 -29.58
CA GLU A 181 -16.23 -3.14 -30.44
C GLU A 181 -15.31 -2.25 -29.59
N PHE A 182 -15.78 -1.88 -28.40
CA PHE A 182 -14.94 -1.24 -27.38
C PHE A 182 -13.99 -2.24 -26.70
N ALA A 183 -14.41 -3.49 -26.49
CA ALA A 183 -13.57 -4.52 -25.86
C ALA A 183 -12.42 -5.00 -26.76
N ASP A 184 -12.65 -5.09 -28.07
CA ASP A 184 -11.66 -5.53 -29.05
C ASP A 184 -11.69 -4.64 -30.31
N PRO A 185 -11.20 -3.39 -30.21
CA PRO A 185 -11.18 -2.48 -31.35
C PRO A 185 -10.25 -2.97 -32.47
N SER A 186 -9.33 -3.89 -32.18
CA SER A 186 -8.37 -4.44 -33.15
C SER A 186 -9.03 -5.33 -34.21
N ALA A 187 -10.21 -5.88 -33.90
CA ALA A 187 -11.01 -6.68 -34.82
C ALA A 187 -11.80 -5.83 -35.83
N LEU A 188 -11.85 -4.51 -35.67
CA LEU A 188 -12.65 -3.62 -36.51
C LEU A 188 -11.93 -3.30 -37.83
N ALA A 189 -12.70 -3.19 -38.91
CA ALA A 189 -12.19 -2.61 -40.15
C ALA A 189 -11.90 -1.11 -39.93
N ALA A 190 -10.86 -0.59 -40.59
CA ALA A 190 -10.38 0.77 -40.35
C ALA A 190 -11.45 1.86 -40.59
N ASP A 191 -12.28 1.70 -41.63
CA ASP A 191 -13.40 2.61 -41.93
C ASP A 191 -14.49 2.55 -40.85
N HIS A 192 -14.80 1.37 -40.34
CA HIS A 192 -15.74 1.20 -39.25
C HIS A 192 -15.20 1.78 -37.93
N PHE A 193 -13.94 1.53 -37.59
CA PHE A 193 -13.30 2.14 -36.42
C PHE A 193 -13.33 3.67 -36.47
N GLN A 194 -13.11 4.26 -37.65
CA GLN A 194 -13.22 5.71 -37.85
C GLN A 194 -14.66 6.21 -37.68
N ALA A 195 -15.66 5.44 -38.09
CA ALA A 195 -17.07 5.78 -37.91
C ALA A 195 -17.49 5.80 -36.43
N LEU A 196 -16.85 4.99 -35.57
CA LEU A 196 -17.14 4.88 -34.13
C LEU A 196 -16.44 5.94 -33.25
N GLN A 197 -15.58 6.78 -33.81
CA GLN A 197 -14.83 7.80 -33.05
C GLN A 197 -15.70 8.73 -32.19
N PRO A 198 -16.87 9.23 -32.66
CA PRO A 198 -17.76 10.03 -31.82
C PRO A 198 -18.26 9.25 -30.59
N GLY A 199 -18.71 8.01 -30.78
CA GLY A 199 -19.16 7.15 -29.68
C GLY A 199 -18.04 6.84 -28.69
N PHE A 200 -16.82 6.55 -29.15
CA PHE A 200 -15.68 6.38 -28.26
C PHE A 200 -15.40 7.62 -27.42
N ARG A 201 -15.49 8.82 -28.02
CA ARG A 201 -15.31 10.08 -27.28
C ARG A 201 -16.41 10.25 -26.22
N ASP A 202 -17.66 10.06 -26.59
CA ASP A 202 -18.80 10.18 -25.68
C ASP A 202 -18.70 9.20 -24.50
N LEU A 203 -18.20 7.98 -24.75
CA LEU A 203 -17.94 6.98 -23.71
C LEU A 203 -16.82 7.41 -22.76
N LEU A 204 -15.67 7.83 -23.28
CA LEU A 204 -14.48 8.14 -22.48
C LEU A 204 -14.58 9.46 -21.72
N ASP A 205 -15.25 10.46 -22.30
CA ASP A 205 -15.55 11.74 -21.64
C ASP A 205 -16.82 11.66 -20.75
N GLY A 206 -17.55 10.55 -20.82
CA GLY A 206 -18.77 10.30 -20.04
C GLY A 206 -18.55 10.38 -18.52
N ALA A 207 -19.49 10.98 -17.81
CA ALA A 207 -19.40 11.20 -16.36
C ALA A 207 -19.24 9.88 -15.57
N SER A 208 -19.96 8.81 -15.95
CA SER A 208 -19.88 7.51 -15.28
C SER A 208 -18.51 6.86 -15.45
N THR A 209 -17.95 6.92 -16.66
CA THR A 209 -16.62 6.40 -16.99
C THR A 209 -15.55 7.14 -16.17
N ASN A 210 -15.59 8.47 -16.17
CA ASN A 210 -14.68 9.30 -15.39
C ASN A 210 -14.81 9.07 -13.87
N ALA A 211 -16.02 8.85 -13.36
CA ALA A 211 -16.23 8.54 -11.94
C ALA A 211 -15.59 7.20 -11.53
N LEU A 212 -15.68 6.17 -12.38
CA LEU A 212 -15.07 4.87 -12.12
C LEU A 212 -13.55 4.93 -12.15
N TYR A 213 -12.95 5.59 -13.16
CA TYR A 213 -11.50 5.82 -13.19
C TYR A 213 -11.03 6.65 -11.99
N GLY A 214 -11.77 7.71 -11.64
CA GLY A 214 -11.45 8.55 -10.49
C GLY A 214 -11.46 7.77 -9.17
N LEU A 215 -12.44 6.88 -8.98
CA LEU A 215 -12.49 5.99 -7.81
C LEU A 215 -11.29 5.03 -7.78
N ALA A 216 -11.00 4.35 -8.88
CA ALA A 216 -9.87 3.43 -8.98
C ALA A 216 -8.51 4.15 -8.79
N ALA A 217 -8.39 5.38 -9.28
CA ALA A 217 -7.24 6.25 -9.03
C ALA A 217 -7.13 6.72 -7.56
N SER A 218 -8.16 6.53 -6.74
CA SER A 218 -8.25 7.05 -5.35
C SER A 218 -8.16 5.97 -4.27
N VAL A 219 -7.58 4.80 -4.57
CA VAL A 219 -7.48 3.65 -3.63
C VAL A 219 -6.20 3.61 -2.75
N GLY A 220 -5.47 4.71 -2.63
CA GLY A 220 -4.17 4.74 -1.92
C GLY A 220 -4.25 4.27 -0.46
N GLU A 221 -5.29 4.69 0.27
CA GLU A 221 -5.54 4.28 1.65
C GLU A 221 -5.87 2.79 1.78
N LEU A 222 -6.64 2.23 0.82
CA LEU A 222 -6.92 0.80 0.76
C LEU A 222 -5.62 0.00 0.57
N ILE A 223 -4.74 0.43 -0.35
CA ILE A 223 -3.43 -0.21 -0.57
C ILE A 223 -2.59 -0.16 0.70
N LEU A 224 -2.55 0.98 1.39
CA LEU A 224 -1.84 1.13 2.67
C LEU A 224 -2.36 0.15 3.73
N ASN A 225 -3.68 0.02 3.86
CA ASN A 225 -4.29 -0.90 4.82
C ASN A 225 -3.99 -2.37 4.48
N TYR A 226 -3.95 -2.74 3.20
CA TYR A 226 -3.49 -4.08 2.81
C TYR A 226 -2.05 -4.36 3.20
N ASP A 227 -1.16 -3.37 3.01
CA ASP A 227 0.25 -3.49 3.40
C ASP A 227 0.40 -3.62 4.91
N LYS A 228 -0.35 -2.82 5.68
CA LYS A 228 -0.43 -2.91 7.13
C LYS A 228 -0.92 -4.30 7.57
N LEU A 229 -2.07 -4.76 7.05
CA LEU A 229 -2.62 -6.08 7.39
C LEU A 229 -1.62 -7.20 7.07
N ASN A 230 -0.95 -7.10 5.92
CA ASN A 230 0.04 -8.08 5.51
C ASN A 230 1.22 -8.17 6.51
N ARG A 231 1.75 -7.02 6.94
CA ARG A 231 2.86 -6.97 7.91
C ARG A 231 2.44 -7.45 9.30
N LEU A 232 1.27 -7.04 9.79
CA LEU A 232 0.72 -7.50 11.08
C LEU A 232 0.51 -9.01 11.08
N GLY A 233 -0.10 -9.55 10.02
CA GLY A 233 -0.32 -11.00 9.91
C GLY A 233 0.97 -11.79 9.80
N MET A 234 1.97 -11.30 9.04
CA MET A 234 3.29 -11.93 8.97
C MET A 234 3.98 -11.95 10.33
N ALA A 235 3.92 -10.85 11.08
CA ALA A 235 4.44 -10.76 12.44
C ALA A 235 3.75 -11.77 13.36
N PHE A 236 2.42 -11.87 13.29
CA PHE A 236 1.64 -12.78 14.14
C PHE A 236 1.99 -14.24 13.85
N VAL A 237 1.97 -14.64 12.57
CA VAL A 237 2.32 -16.00 12.13
C VAL A 237 3.72 -16.37 12.61
N ARG A 238 4.69 -15.46 12.45
CA ARG A 238 6.06 -15.66 12.93
C ARG A 238 6.11 -15.90 14.44
N MET A 239 5.40 -15.10 15.23
CA MET A 239 5.39 -15.27 16.69
C MET A 239 4.86 -16.65 17.09
N ILE A 240 3.83 -17.14 16.40
CA ILE A 240 3.28 -18.48 16.63
C ILE A 240 4.24 -19.59 16.19
N GLU A 241 4.91 -19.43 15.03
CA GLU A 241 5.94 -20.38 14.56
C GLU A 241 7.13 -20.47 15.52
N ASN A 242 7.49 -19.35 16.16
CA ASN A 242 8.57 -19.26 17.13
C ASN A 242 8.15 -19.58 18.57
N ASP A 243 6.88 -19.93 18.81
CA ASP A 243 6.30 -20.22 20.14
C ASP A 243 6.53 -19.08 21.15
N THR A 244 6.45 -17.82 20.69
CA THR A 244 6.63 -16.61 21.51
C THR A 244 5.37 -15.77 21.57
N MET A 245 5.17 -15.07 22.68
CA MET A 245 4.10 -14.08 22.87
C MET A 245 4.64 -12.66 23.04
N ALA A 246 5.96 -12.48 23.03
CA ALA A 246 6.64 -11.21 23.11
C ALA A 246 7.35 -10.91 21.78
N PHE A 247 7.47 -9.63 21.43
CA PHE A 247 8.14 -9.23 20.21
C PHE A 247 9.64 -9.54 20.27
N ASP A 248 10.13 -10.22 19.24
CA ASP A 248 11.56 -10.32 18.96
C ASP A 248 12.02 -9.17 18.06
N GLU A 249 13.33 -8.98 17.88
CA GLU A 249 13.89 -7.90 17.05
C GLU A 249 13.35 -7.91 15.61
N THR A 250 13.07 -9.09 15.04
CA THR A 250 12.53 -9.20 13.67
C THR A 250 11.06 -8.79 13.60
N THR A 251 10.28 -9.16 14.62
CA THR A 251 8.89 -8.75 14.76
C THR A 251 8.78 -7.24 14.95
N ILE A 252 9.63 -6.65 15.81
CA ILE A 252 9.71 -5.18 15.97
C ILE A 252 10.03 -4.53 14.63
N ALA A 253 11.08 -4.96 13.93
CA ALA A 253 11.43 -4.41 12.62
C ALA A 253 10.29 -4.56 11.59
N THR A 254 9.51 -5.64 11.65
CA THR A 254 8.35 -5.84 10.77
C THR A 254 7.23 -4.85 11.08
N ILE A 255 6.94 -4.62 12.37
CA ILE A 255 5.92 -3.69 12.82
C ILE A 255 6.35 -2.23 12.53
N ASP A 256 7.60 -1.87 12.87
CA ASP A 256 8.16 -0.53 12.63
C ASP A 256 8.26 -0.20 11.14
N SER A 257 8.29 -1.21 10.27
CA SER A 257 8.26 -1.03 8.81
C SER A 257 6.86 -0.77 8.24
N ILE A 258 5.80 -0.78 9.06
CA ILE A 258 4.46 -0.33 8.67
C ILE A 258 4.52 1.19 8.52
N TYR A 259 4.28 1.66 7.30
CA TYR A 259 4.29 3.08 7.02
C TYR A 259 3.08 3.79 7.65
N ASP A 260 3.35 4.85 8.40
CA ASP A 260 2.33 5.72 8.99
C ASP A 260 2.41 7.14 8.39
N PRO A 261 1.50 7.49 7.46
CA PRO A 261 1.50 8.80 6.82
C PRO A 261 1.18 9.95 7.81
N SER A 262 0.62 9.67 8.99
CA SER A 262 0.29 10.71 9.97
C SER A 262 1.52 11.33 10.64
N THR A 263 2.66 10.64 10.57
CA THR A 263 3.95 11.13 11.10
C THR A 263 4.54 12.28 10.28
N GLY A 264 4.11 12.43 9.02
CA GLY A 264 4.72 13.36 8.06
C GLY A 264 6.05 12.87 7.46
N ALA A 265 6.58 11.73 7.92
CA ALA A 265 7.80 11.16 7.38
C ALA A 265 7.58 10.59 5.97
N GLY A 266 8.58 10.72 5.11
CA GLY A 266 8.60 10.18 3.76
C GLY A 266 8.77 8.65 3.77
N TYR A 267 8.01 7.96 2.92
CA TYR A 267 8.22 6.52 2.70
C TYR A 267 9.48 6.28 1.85
N PRO A 268 10.49 5.54 2.33
CA PRO A 268 11.77 5.47 1.63
C PRO A 268 11.72 4.79 0.26
N ILE A 269 10.78 3.87 0.03
CA ILE A 269 10.73 3.08 -1.20
C ILE A 269 9.77 3.75 -2.17
N LEU A 270 10.31 4.39 -3.21
CA LEU A 270 9.51 5.06 -4.24
C LEU A 270 9.06 4.08 -5.33
N ILE A 271 10.01 3.26 -5.79
CA ILE A 271 9.82 2.25 -6.83
C ILE A 271 10.52 0.96 -6.38
N ALA A 272 9.82 -0.17 -6.43
CA ALA A 272 10.38 -1.50 -6.18
C ALA A 272 9.90 -2.49 -7.24
N ASN A 273 10.82 -3.17 -7.92
CA ASN A 273 10.53 -4.07 -9.04
C ASN A 273 9.64 -3.40 -10.10
N GLY A 274 9.93 -2.14 -10.42
CA GLY A 274 9.15 -1.34 -11.37
C GLY A 274 7.78 -0.89 -10.89
N LYS A 275 7.36 -1.24 -9.66
CA LYS A 275 6.10 -0.78 -9.07
C LYS A 275 6.34 0.50 -8.28
N ILE A 276 5.61 1.55 -8.61
CA ILE A 276 5.56 2.77 -7.80
C ILE A 276 4.79 2.44 -6.52
N SER A 277 5.27 2.92 -5.36
CA SER A 277 4.56 2.81 -4.08
C SER A 277 3.35 3.74 -4.05
N MET A 278 2.29 3.33 -4.75
CA MET A 278 1.09 4.11 -5.03
C MET A 278 0.19 4.38 -3.82
N HIS A 279 0.46 3.74 -2.68
CA HIS A 279 -0.14 4.10 -1.40
C HIS A 279 0.37 5.44 -0.85
N THR A 280 1.57 5.88 -1.28
CA THR A 280 2.19 7.14 -0.84
C THR A 280 2.40 8.11 -1.98
N TYR A 281 2.73 7.63 -3.19
CA TYR A 281 3.15 8.48 -4.29
C TYR A 281 2.17 8.46 -5.46
N ASN A 282 1.88 9.65 -5.98
CA ASN A 282 1.32 9.84 -7.30
C ASN A 282 2.43 10.21 -8.27
N TRP A 283 2.26 9.84 -9.53
CA TRP A 283 3.13 10.29 -10.60
C TRP A 283 2.38 11.20 -11.56
N GLY A 284 3.12 12.08 -12.23
CA GLY A 284 2.61 12.94 -13.28
C GLY A 284 3.65 13.14 -14.37
N ALA A 285 3.20 13.58 -15.54
CA ALA A 285 4.08 13.93 -16.64
C ALA A 285 3.57 15.18 -17.35
N ALA A 286 4.48 16.10 -17.68
CA ALA A 286 4.15 17.29 -18.44
C ALA A 286 5.35 17.83 -19.22
N SER A 287 5.10 18.81 -20.09
CA SER A 287 6.12 19.39 -20.94
C SER A 287 5.86 20.87 -21.21
N SER A 288 6.86 21.54 -21.79
CA SER A 288 6.75 22.92 -22.25
C SER A 288 5.64 23.14 -23.29
N SER A 289 5.22 22.08 -23.98
CA SER A 289 4.13 22.14 -24.96
C SER A 289 2.78 21.80 -24.34
N ASP A 290 2.68 21.47 -23.05
CA ASP A 290 1.41 21.11 -22.43
C ASP A 290 0.53 22.35 -22.19
N SER A 291 -0.60 22.41 -22.88
CA SER A 291 -1.58 23.50 -22.75
C SER A 291 -2.30 23.51 -21.39
N ARG A 292 -2.21 22.42 -20.61
CA ARG A 292 -2.84 22.27 -19.27
C ARG A 292 -2.06 22.96 -18.15
N LEU A 293 -0.76 23.21 -18.33
CA LEU A 293 0.08 23.90 -17.32
C LEU A 293 -0.14 25.41 -17.30
N PHE A 294 -0.64 25.99 -18.40
CA PHE A 294 -0.87 27.43 -18.53
C PHE A 294 -2.35 27.77 -18.29
N GLY A 295 -2.79 27.64 -17.04
CA GLY A 295 -4.08 28.11 -16.48
C GLY A 295 -5.19 28.41 -17.49
N ARG A 296 -6.01 27.41 -17.82
CA ARG A 296 -7.21 27.59 -18.65
C ARG A 296 -8.49 27.72 -17.81
N SER A 297 -9.33 28.65 -18.23
CA SER A 297 -10.73 28.79 -17.82
C SER A 297 -11.56 27.58 -18.30
N PRO A 298 -12.58 27.14 -17.53
CA PRO A 298 -13.50 26.06 -17.92
C PRO A 298 -14.19 26.24 -19.29
N ASP A 299 -14.23 27.46 -19.82
CA ASP A 299 -14.96 27.81 -21.05
C ASP A 299 -14.10 27.86 -22.33
N SER A 300 -12.80 27.52 -22.27
CA SER A 300 -11.97 27.48 -23.48
C SER A 300 -12.17 26.18 -24.24
N GLU A 301 -12.53 26.26 -25.53
CA GLU A 301 -12.57 25.11 -26.46
C GLU A 301 -11.34 24.22 -26.25
N ILE A 302 -11.58 22.91 -26.07
CA ILE A 302 -10.59 21.88 -25.78
C ILE A 302 -9.59 21.86 -26.94
N ALA A 303 -8.49 22.59 -26.79
CA ALA A 303 -7.35 22.43 -27.68
C ALA A 303 -6.69 21.11 -27.28
N GLU A 304 -6.46 20.23 -28.25
CA GLU A 304 -5.81 18.95 -28.03
C GLU A 304 -4.61 19.09 -27.07
N SER A 305 -4.56 18.23 -26.05
CA SER A 305 -3.41 18.12 -25.15
C SER A 305 -2.15 17.88 -25.98
N SER A 306 -1.31 18.89 -26.12
CA SER A 306 -0.05 18.86 -26.88
C SER A 306 1.12 18.33 -26.05
N THR A 307 0.84 17.51 -25.04
CA THR A 307 1.89 16.78 -24.33
C THR A 307 2.48 15.71 -25.26
N PRO A 308 3.81 15.58 -25.36
CA PRO A 308 4.44 14.53 -26.15
C PRO A 308 4.26 13.15 -25.49
N PHE A 309 3.90 13.10 -24.21
CA PHE A 309 3.66 11.84 -23.49
C PHE A 309 2.36 11.18 -23.92
N ARG A 310 2.38 9.84 -23.96
CA ARG A 310 1.23 9.00 -24.28
C ARG A 310 0.82 8.18 -23.06
N PHE A 311 -0.34 7.51 -23.14
CA PHE A 311 -0.79 6.61 -22.08
C PHE A 311 0.25 5.51 -21.76
N ASN A 312 1.09 5.10 -22.72
CA ASN A 312 2.17 4.12 -22.55
C ASN A 312 3.57 4.74 -22.37
N SER A 313 3.66 6.04 -22.08
CA SER A 313 4.94 6.68 -21.80
C SER A 313 5.51 6.35 -20.42
N VAL A 314 4.68 5.92 -19.47
CA VAL A 314 5.09 5.46 -18.15
C VAL A 314 4.31 4.18 -17.88
N GLU A 315 4.96 3.05 -18.08
CA GLU A 315 4.31 1.74 -18.09
C GLU A 315 5.17 0.68 -17.42
N ARG A 316 4.54 -0.15 -16.60
CA ARG A 316 5.21 -1.28 -15.96
C ARG A 316 5.27 -2.50 -16.89
N PHE A 317 6.45 -3.11 -16.98
CA PHE A 317 6.69 -4.40 -17.61
C PHE A 317 7.43 -5.30 -16.63
N ASP A 318 6.84 -6.44 -16.25
CA ASP A 318 7.46 -7.41 -15.33
C ASP A 318 8.03 -6.74 -14.06
N ASP A 319 9.36 -6.62 -13.98
CA ASP A 319 10.17 -6.09 -12.88
C ASP A 319 10.68 -4.65 -13.11
N ARG A 320 10.18 -3.93 -14.13
CA ARG A 320 10.65 -2.58 -14.48
C ARG A 320 9.51 -1.61 -14.81
N LEU A 321 9.72 -0.34 -14.48
CA LEU A 321 8.96 0.79 -14.98
C LEU A 321 9.68 1.34 -16.19
N GLN A 322 9.08 1.27 -17.37
CA GLN A 322 9.62 1.91 -18.57
C GLN A 322 9.10 3.34 -18.66
N ILE A 323 10.01 4.27 -18.93
CA ILE A 323 9.69 5.68 -19.21
C ILE A 323 10.13 6.00 -20.62
N VAL A 324 9.20 6.48 -21.44
CA VAL A 324 9.40 6.84 -22.85
C VAL A 324 8.96 8.28 -23.08
N TYR A 325 9.92 9.12 -23.41
CA TYR A 325 9.74 10.49 -23.85
C TYR A 325 9.94 10.58 -25.37
N PRO A 326 8.91 10.91 -26.17
CA PRO A 326 9.01 10.92 -27.63
C PRO A 326 9.82 12.07 -28.25
N GLY A 327 10.29 13.05 -27.47
CA GLY A 327 11.00 14.22 -28.01
C GLY A 327 10.06 15.38 -28.38
N GLY A 328 10.68 16.47 -28.83
CA GLY A 328 10.01 17.60 -29.49
C GLY A 328 9.53 18.74 -28.59
N ALA A 329 9.71 18.64 -27.27
CA ALA A 329 9.43 19.72 -26.33
C ALA A 329 10.73 20.31 -25.77
N GLN A 330 10.79 21.62 -25.53
CA GLN A 330 11.98 22.28 -24.96
C GLN A 330 12.39 21.69 -23.61
N TRP A 331 11.37 21.34 -22.82
CA TRP A 331 11.54 20.50 -21.65
C TRP A 331 10.33 19.56 -21.52
N ALA A 332 10.56 18.40 -20.94
CA ALA A 332 9.52 17.51 -20.48
C ALA A 332 9.96 16.85 -19.17
N GLY A 333 9.02 16.33 -18.39
CA GLY A 333 9.33 15.66 -17.14
C GLY A 333 8.30 14.63 -16.74
N VAL A 334 8.77 13.60 -16.04
CA VAL A 334 7.96 12.66 -15.27
C VAL A 334 8.40 12.77 -13.82
N TRP A 335 7.48 12.88 -12.87
CA TRP A 335 7.83 13.03 -11.46
C TRP A 335 6.89 12.28 -10.54
N LEU A 336 7.42 11.92 -9.37
CA LEU A 336 6.72 11.39 -8.22
C LEU A 336 6.53 12.50 -7.19
N ARG A 337 5.30 12.60 -6.68
CA ARG A 337 4.92 13.52 -5.61
C ARG A 337 4.16 12.77 -4.52
N PRO A 338 4.28 13.16 -3.24
CA PRO A 338 3.42 12.63 -2.19
C PRO A 338 1.94 12.81 -2.56
N GLN A 339 1.14 11.79 -2.27
CA GLN A 339 -0.30 11.86 -2.45
C GLN A 339 -0.88 12.81 -1.39
N ASP A 340 -1.69 13.76 -1.85
CA ASP A 340 -2.45 14.65 -0.99
C ASP A 340 -3.86 14.07 -0.77
N SER A 341 -4.33 14.02 0.47
CA SER A 341 -5.72 13.68 0.80
C SER A 341 -6.56 14.90 1.20
N VAL A 342 -5.97 16.07 1.49
CA VAL A 342 -6.68 17.16 2.19
C VAL A 342 -6.29 18.61 1.77
N SER A 343 -5.20 18.88 1.06
CA SER A 343 -4.71 20.26 0.85
C SER A 343 -4.86 20.82 -0.58
N ALA A 344 -5.07 22.14 -0.67
CA ALA A 344 -5.07 22.90 -1.93
C ALA A 344 -3.67 23.48 -2.24
N GLY A 345 -2.61 22.91 -1.67
CA GLY A 345 -1.24 23.41 -1.75
C GLY A 345 -0.24 22.34 -2.20
N ARG A 346 1.05 22.68 -2.15
CA ARG A 346 2.14 21.73 -2.41
C ARG A 346 2.39 20.87 -1.18
N PHE A 347 1.56 19.84 -1.01
CA PHE A 347 1.75 18.84 0.04
C PHE A 347 3.16 18.23 -0.04
N SER A 348 3.79 18.06 1.12
CA SER A 348 5.17 17.60 1.24
C SER A 348 5.35 16.65 2.42
N LEU A 349 6.44 15.89 2.40
CA LEU A 349 6.84 14.95 3.46
C LEU A 349 8.31 15.17 3.83
N ASP A 350 8.67 14.73 5.03
CA ASP A 350 10.02 14.83 5.60
C ASP A 350 10.89 13.61 5.23
N PHE A 351 11.96 13.86 4.48
CA PHE A 351 12.98 12.88 4.09
C PHE A 351 14.36 13.18 4.71
N SER A 352 14.46 14.10 5.67
CA SER A 352 15.72 14.52 6.30
C SER A 352 16.45 13.41 7.05
N SER A 353 15.74 12.32 7.38
CA SER A 353 16.32 11.14 8.02
C SER A 353 17.18 10.28 7.09
N PHE A 354 17.18 10.56 5.78
CA PHE A 354 17.95 9.85 4.75
C PHE A 354 19.11 10.69 4.23
N ASP A 355 20.15 10.04 3.72
CA ASP A 355 21.35 10.73 3.21
C ASP A 355 21.52 10.57 1.70
N LYS A 356 20.96 9.51 1.13
CA LYS A 356 21.17 9.13 -0.27
C LYS A 356 19.88 8.76 -0.99
N LEU A 357 19.84 9.08 -2.29
CA LEU A 357 18.92 8.51 -3.25
C LEU A 357 19.62 7.40 -4.05
N GLN A 358 19.11 6.18 -3.96
CA GLN A 358 19.57 5.03 -4.74
C GLN A 358 18.61 4.75 -5.90
N LEU A 359 19.14 4.75 -7.11
CA LEU A 359 18.39 4.48 -8.35
C LEU A 359 19.00 3.30 -9.09
N GLU A 360 18.21 2.29 -9.42
CA GLU A 360 18.61 1.20 -10.31
C GLU A 360 17.98 1.44 -11.68
N LEU A 361 18.81 1.84 -12.65
CA LEU A 361 18.39 2.34 -13.95
C LEU A 361 19.11 1.63 -15.10
N LYS A 362 18.44 1.57 -16.25
CA LYS A 362 19.00 1.10 -17.52
C LYS A 362 18.44 1.93 -18.68
N GLY A 363 19.32 2.41 -19.55
CA GLY A 363 18.95 3.01 -20.84
C GLY A 363 18.40 1.96 -21.82
N ASN A 364 17.55 2.38 -22.74
CA ASN A 364 17.00 1.48 -23.76
C ASN A 364 18.05 1.01 -24.77
N ILE A 365 18.94 1.91 -25.18
CA ILE A 365 20.08 1.64 -26.07
C ILE A 365 21.45 1.95 -25.43
N GLY A 366 21.46 2.68 -24.31
CA GLY A 366 22.68 3.17 -23.66
C GLY A 366 23.15 4.51 -24.22
N GLY A 367 23.63 5.38 -23.34
CA GLY A 367 24.07 6.74 -23.65
C GLY A 367 23.01 7.81 -23.43
N GLU A 368 21.76 7.43 -23.08
CA GLU A 368 20.70 8.35 -22.70
C GLU A 368 21.14 9.26 -21.54
N LYS A 369 20.75 10.54 -21.62
CA LYS A 369 21.11 11.56 -20.64
C LYS A 369 19.85 12.09 -19.97
N ILE A 370 19.60 11.61 -18.76
CA ILE A 370 18.45 12.03 -17.96
C ILE A 370 18.90 13.02 -16.90
N LEU A 371 18.01 13.95 -16.54
CA LEU A 371 18.21 14.85 -15.42
C LEU A 371 17.37 14.36 -14.25
N VAL A 372 18.02 13.97 -13.16
CA VAL A 372 17.36 13.61 -11.89
C VAL A 372 17.05 14.89 -11.13
N HIS A 373 15.83 14.98 -10.63
CA HIS A 373 15.23 16.20 -10.14
C HIS A 373 14.53 15.98 -8.80
N MET A 374 14.52 17.01 -7.95
CA MET A 374 13.85 17.04 -6.66
C MET A 374 13.39 18.47 -6.37
N LYS A 375 12.26 18.65 -5.69
CA LYS A 375 11.77 19.97 -5.27
C LYS A 375 11.15 19.92 -3.90
N ASP A 376 11.40 20.96 -3.13
CA ASP A 376 10.60 21.24 -1.94
C ASP A 376 9.29 21.98 -2.28
N SER A 377 8.48 22.20 -1.26
CA SER A 377 7.20 22.89 -1.39
C SER A 377 7.30 24.37 -1.78
N ASN A 378 8.44 25.03 -1.54
CA ASN A 378 8.69 26.45 -1.80
C ASN A 378 9.38 26.72 -3.16
N ASP A 379 9.98 25.72 -3.79
CA ASP A 379 10.72 25.87 -5.05
C ASP A 379 9.85 26.35 -6.25
N PRO A 380 10.12 27.50 -6.88
CA PRO A 380 9.30 28.00 -7.98
C PRO A 380 9.26 27.05 -9.20
N ASP A 381 8.16 27.06 -9.97
CA ASP A 381 8.05 26.31 -11.23
C ASP A 381 8.68 27.07 -12.41
N ASP A 382 9.96 27.45 -12.26
CA ASP A 382 10.70 28.28 -13.23
C ASP A 382 11.98 27.61 -13.77
N GLY A 383 12.31 26.40 -13.29
CA GLY A 383 13.50 25.67 -13.72
C GLY A 383 14.80 26.06 -13.01
N SER A 384 14.73 26.85 -11.93
CA SER A 384 15.91 27.29 -11.17
C SER A 384 16.48 26.26 -10.20
N GLN A 385 15.79 25.13 -10.01
CA GLN A 385 16.22 24.08 -9.10
C GLN A 385 17.46 23.32 -9.58
N THR A 386 18.09 22.58 -8.66
CA THR A 386 19.23 21.72 -8.99
C THR A 386 18.78 20.43 -9.67
N ASP A 387 19.26 20.21 -10.89
CA ASP A 387 19.05 18.99 -11.67
C ASP A 387 20.40 18.27 -11.87
N LEU A 388 20.45 16.95 -11.60
CA LEU A 388 21.66 16.15 -11.70
C LEU A 388 21.65 15.29 -12.97
N GLU A 389 22.61 15.48 -13.87
CA GLU A 389 22.72 14.66 -15.09
C GLU A 389 23.27 13.27 -14.79
N LEU A 390 22.54 12.24 -15.22
CA LEU A 390 23.02 10.86 -15.29
C LEU A 390 23.10 10.42 -16.76
N GLN A 391 24.20 9.79 -17.12
CA GLN A 391 24.35 9.10 -18.39
C GLN A 391 24.13 7.60 -18.17
N LEU A 392 23.08 7.04 -18.78
CA LEU A 392 22.70 5.65 -18.59
C LEU A 392 23.48 4.70 -19.49
N THR A 393 23.62 3.44 -19.05
CA THR A 393 24.14 2.35 -19.87
C THR A 393 23.01 1.45 -20.37
N ASP A 394 23.28 0.62 -21.37
CA ASP A 394 22.34 -0.41 -21.83
C ASP A 394 22.24 -1.61 -20.85
N GLN A 395 22.97 -1.59 -19.74
CA GLN A 395 22.87 -2.53 -18.63
C GLN A 395 22.27 -1.86 -17.39
N TRP A 396 21.71 -2.68 -16.51
CA TRP A 396 21.28 -2.21 -15.19
C TRP A 396 22.49 -1.73 -14.38
N GLN A 397 22.37 -0.52 -13.84
CA GLN A 397 23.37 0.11 -12.99
C GLN A 397 22.69 0.72 -11.77
N VAL A 398 23.36 0.65 -10.63
CA VAL A 398 22.94 1.32 -9.40
C VAL A 398 23.68 2.65 -9.30
N TYR A 399 22.93 3.74 -9.20
CA TYR A 399 23.41 5.09 -8.99
C TYR A 399 23.07 5.48 -7.55
N GLU A 400 24.09 5.87 -6.79
CA GLU A 400 23.90 6.45 -5.46
C GLU A 400 24.23 7.93 -5.51
N ILE A 401 23.26 8.75 -5.11
CA ILE A 401 23.32 10.20 -5.17
C ILE A 401 23.18 10.72 -3.74
N ASP A 402 24.19 11.44 -3.26
CA ASP A 402 24.12 12.16 -1.97
C ASP A 402 23.05 13.24 -2.07
N LEU A 403 22.09 13.24 -1.14
CA LEU A 403 20.93 14.14 -1.18
C LEU A 403 21.32 15.62 -1.04
N GLU A 404 22.42 15.88 -0.35
CA GLU A 404 23.04 17.21 -0.22
C GLU A 404 23.45 17.84 -1.57
N LYS A 405 23.48 17.06 -2.68
CA LYS A 405 23.67 17.60 -4.03
C LYS A 405 22.43 18.31 -4.59
N PHE A 406 21.25 18.12 -4.02
CA PHE A 406 20.04 18.85 -4.39
C PHE A 406 19.96 20.14 -3.57
N GLU A 407 20.85 21.10 -3.84
CA GLU A 407 21.07 22.30 -2.99
C GLU A 407 19.82 23.16 -2.76
N ASN A 408 18.84 23.09 -3.67
CA ASN A 408 17.60 23.86 -3.59
C ASN A 408 16.48 23.15 -2.84
N ALA A 409 16.58 21.84 -2.61
CA ALA A 409 15.48 21.06 -2.05
C ALA A 409 15.66 20.88 -0.53
N ASP A 410 14.79 21.52 0.25
CA ASP A 410 14.65 21.24 1.68
C ASP A 410 14.04 19.84 1.90
N LEU A 411 14.85 18.92 2.44
CA LEU A 411 14.44 17.54 2.69
C LEU A 411 13.31 17.41 3.71
N ASP A 412 13.13 18.38 4.61
CA ASP A 412 12.02 18.40 5.57
C ASP A 412 10.66 18.58 4.87
N HIS A 413 10.66 19.08 3.63
CA HIS A 413 9.49 19.59 2.93
C HIS A 413 9.45 19.20 1.44
N LEU A 414 9.85 17.98 1.08
CA LEU A 414 9.85 17.53 -0.31
C LEU A 414 8.44 17.38 -0.89
N HIS A 415 8.19 18.11 -1.98
CA HIS A 415 6.96 18.05 -2.78
C HIS A 415 7.13 17.19 -4.04
N ILE A 416 8.27 17.31 -4.72
CA ILE A 416 8.68 16.38 -5.79
C ILE A 416 9.84 15.56 -5.24
N VAL A 417 9.56 14.30 -4.91
CA VAL A 417 10.52 13.41 -4.24
C VAL A 417 11.47 12.73 -5.23
N LEU A 418 11.05 12.64 -6.50
CA LEU A 418 11.88 12.15 -7.60
C LEU A 418 11.29 12.62 -8.92
N GLY A 419 12.08 13.30 -9.74
CA GLY A 419 11.75 13.66 -11.11
C GLY A 419 12.81 13.19 -12.10
N PHE A 420 12.36 12.94 -13.32
CA PHE A 420 13.20 12.71 -14.49
C PHE A 420 12.84 13.75 -15.54
N LEU A 421 13.76 14.67 -15.83
CA LEU A 421 13.58 15.72 -16.83
C LEU A 421 14.32 15.37 -18.13
N PHE A 422 13.69 15.78 -19.23
CA PHE A 422 14.14 15.57 -20.60
C PHE A 422 14.27 16.91 -21.32
N ARG A 423 15.18 16.95 -22.29
CA ARG A 423 15.33 18.05 -23.25
C ARG A 423 14.65 17.66 -24.56
N GLU A 424 15.00 18.29 -25.68
CA GLU A 424 14.28 18.11 -26.96
C GLU A 424 14.37 16.69 -27.57
N GLU A 425 15.43 15.94 -27.29
CA GLU A 425 15.68 14.64 -27.91
C GLU A 425 14.83 13.52 -27.30
N PRO A 426 14.33 12.56 -28.11
CA PRO A 426 13.61 11.41 -27.60
C PRO A 426 14.50 10.56 -26.68
N GLN A 427 13.93 10.09 -25.58
CA GLN A 427 14.63 9.23 -24.63
C GLN A 427 13.73 8.10 -24.14
N ALA A 428 14.32 6.94 -23.90
CA ALA A 428 13.66 5.83 -23.27
C ALA A 428 14.61 5.13 -22.29
N PHE A 429 14.12 4.82 -21.10
CA PHE A 429 14.89 4.12 -20.09
C PHE A 429 13.97 3.33 -19.16
N SER A 430 14.55 2.58 -18.25
CA SER A 430 13.84 1.75 -17.31
C SER A 430 14.34 1.95 -15.89
N VAL A 431 13.41 1.91 -14.94
CA VAL A 431 13.65 1.98 -13.50
C VAL A 431 13.23 0.66 -12.88
N ARG A 432 14.14 -0.01 -12.17
CA ARG A 432 13.78 -1.20 -11.36
C ARG A 432 13.53 -0.80 -9.92
N THR A 433 14.44 0.01 -9.37
CA THR A 433 14.43 0.44 -7.97
C THR A 433 14.66 1.94 -7.88
N ALA A 434 13.90 2.62 -7.04
CA ALA A 434 14.19 3.97 -6.59
C ALA A 434 13.85 4.08 -5.11
N LYS A 435 14.83 4.41 -4.26
CA LYS A 435 14.62 4.51 -2.82
C LYS A 435 15.58 5.48 -2.15
N PHE A 436 15.12 6.07 -1.06
CA PHE A 436 15.95 6.78 -0.10
C PHE A 436 16.65 5.78 0.82
N VAL A 437 17.90 6.09 1.17
CA VAL A 437 18.77 5.26 2.00
C VAL A 437 19.41 6.13 3.06
N LYS A 438 19.41 5.62 4.29
CA LYS A 438 20.18 6.16 5.39
C LYS A 438 21.51 5.43 5.45
N THR A 439 22.60 6.16 5.62
CA THR A 439 23.94 5.63 5.82
C THR A 439 24.13 5.39 7.32
N ASP A 440 24.62 4.21 7.67
CA ASP A 440 24.89 3.83 9.07
C ASP A 440 26.07 4.57 9.69
#